data_AF-A0A9E3H2I5-F1
#
_entry.id   AF-A0A9E3H2I5-F1
#
_cell.length_a   1.000
_cell.length_b   1.000
_cell.length_c   1.000
_cell.angle_alpha   90.00
_cell.angle_beta   90.00
_cell.angle_gamma   90.00
#
_symmetry.space_group_name_H-M   'P 1'
#
loop_
_entity.id
_entity.type
_entity.pdbx_description
1 polymer ?
#
loop_
_entity_poly.entity_id
_entity_poly.type
_entity_poly.pdbx_seq_one_letter_code
_entity_poly.pdbx_strand_id
1 'polypeptide(L)'
;MNLQSCQNCWFNGLQYGAVGLSVGFCVRHRNVLMLADETTCGLHIRKDLGLTRAREVARVHARAFDADKIVRLRDKDEVGSDTSESEKDIAFLRKDPVGEAVVEYGALGSKIESLVQLKMFETARSDLAMTSLGRAYVGNCIRQGGRWTSGIHLYWWTKRRLALIPDLQVGDIRHDASIKLSRYVELAAWSIMMLRLSFLDDIIQYARREDDDIGHVGDILNEAAINVPNLSTAKLSVWIRKSLIPALEARLNYQRYSTIARELHKDGNSSDEVY
;
A
#
# COMPACT_ATOMS: atom_id res chain seq x y z
N MET A 1 -17.75 6.92 6.72
CA MET A 1 -16.60 6.59 5.86
C MET A 1 -17.04 5.61 4.78
N ASN A 2 -16.92 5.98 3.51
CA ASN A 2 -17.25 5.09 2.40
C ASN A 2 -16.03 4.22 2.06
N LEU A 3 -16.12 2.91 2.25
CA LEU A 3 -14.98 1.99 2.10
C LEU A 3 -14.57 1.73 0.64
N GLN A 4 -15.39 2.18 -0.33
CA GLN A 4 -15.13 2.05 -1.77
C GLN A 4 -14.61 3.35 -2.41
N SER A 5 -14.08 4.27 -1.61
CA SER A 5 -13.56 5.55 -2.08
C SER A 5 -12.09 5.49 -2.49
N CYS A 6 -11.66 6.42 -3.33
CA CYS A 6 -10.27 6.60 -3.75
C CYS A 6 -9.31 6.72 -2.56
N GLN A 7 -9.78 7.20 -1.42
CA GLN A 7 -9.04 7.28 -0.17
C GLN A 7 -8.54 5.91 0.32
N ASN A 8 -9.32 4.85 0.10
CA ASN A 8 -9.00 3.48 0.49
C ASN A 8 -8.36 2.66 -0.66
N CYS A 9 -7.97 3.31 -1.76
CA CYS A 9 -7.44 2.63 -2.94
C CYS A 9 -5.93 2.38 -2.88
N TRP A 10 -5.44 1.22 -3.36
CA TRP A 10 -4.00 0.91 -3.50
C TRP A 10 -3.23 2.01 -4.21
N PHE A 11 -3.87 2.64 -5.19
CA PHE A 11 -3.30 3.66 -6.06
C PHE A 11 -3.29 5.07 -5.45
N ASN A 12 -3.79 5.24 -4.22
CA ASN A 12 -3.66 6.48 -3.47
C ASN A 12 -2.66 6.30 -2.33
N GLY A 13 -1.38 6.57 -2.57
CA GLY A 13 -0.34 6.44 -1.54
C GLY A 13 -0.39 7.50 -0.44
N LEU A 14 -1.18 8.57 -0.61
CA LEU A 14 -1.15 9.74 0.27
C LEU A 14 -2.20 9.72 1.37
N GLN A 15 -3.15 8.79 1.33
CA GLN A 15 -4.24 8.72 2.30
C GLN A 15 -4.66 7.28 2.62
N TYR A 16 -5.08 7.06 3.87
CA TYR A 16 -5.78 5.85 4.32
C TYR A 16 -6.39 6.01 5.72
N GLY A 17 -7.69 5.77 5.87
CA GLY A 17 -8.44 6.14 7.07
C GLY A 17 -8.16 7.58 7.53
N ALA A 18 -7.68 7.72 8.77
CA ALA A 18 -7.32 9.01 9.34
C ALA A 18 -5.87 9.45 9.04
N VAL A 19 -5.10 8.71 8.23
CA VAL A 19 -3.70 9.02 7.92
C VAL A 19 -3.61 9.69 6.56
N GLY A 20 -2.77 10.73 6.46
CA GLY A 20 -2.36 11.30 5.18
C GLY A 20 -2.53 12.80 5.06
N LEU A 21 -2.37 13.30 3.83
CA LEU A 21 -2.60 14.70 3.50
C LEU A 21 -4.11 15.02 3.43
N SER A 22 -4.44 16.32 3.43
CA SER A 22 -5.81 16.80 3.25
C SER A 22 -6.41 16.35 1.91
N VAL A 23 -5.59 16.34 0.86
CA VAL A 23 -5.92 15.87 -0.49
C VAL A 23 -5.22 14.54 -0.79
N GLY A 24 -5.79 13.74 -1.68
CA GLY A 24 -5.19 12.49 -2.16
C GLY A 24 -4.50 12.66 -3.50
N PHE A 25 -3.90 11.58 -4.00
CA PHE A 25 -3.40 11.52 -5.39
C PHE A 25 -3.60 10.13 -5.95
N CYS A 26 -4.25 10.01 -7.11
CA CYS A 26 -4.43 8.73 -7.78
C CYS A 26 -3.30 8.51 -8.79
N VAL A 27 -2.36 7.61 -8.50
CA VAL A 27 -1.23 7.34 -9.41
C VAL A 27 -1.65 6.67 -10.73
N ARG A 28 -2.88 6.16 -10.83
CA ARG A 28 -3.42 5.58 -12.07
C ARG A 28 -3.88 6.63 -13.05
N HIS A 29 -4.67 7.59 -12.57
CA HIS A 29 -5.21 8.66 -13.39
C HIS A 29 -4.28 9.87 -13.45
N ARG A 30 -3.33 9.99 -12.51
CA ARG A 30 -2.43 11.14 -12.30
C ARG A 30 -3.12 12.41 -11.80
N ASN A 31 -4.20 12.23 -11.05
CA ASN A 31 -5.03 13.35 -10.59
C ASN A 31 -4.89 13.55 -9.09
N VAL A 32 -4.80 14.80 -8.68
CA VAL A 32 -5.03 15.22 -7.30
C VAL A 32 -6.50 14.97 -6.96
N LEU A 33 -6.76 14.42 -5.78
CA LEU A 33 -8.10 14.08 -5.31
C LEU A 33 -8.51 15.05 -4.21
N MET A 34 -9.32 16.06 -4.55
CA MET A 34 -9.82 17.05 -3.60
C MET A 34 -10.83 16.43 -2.64
N LEU A 35 -11.66 15.52 -3.14
CA LEU A 35 -12.68 14.78 -2.37
C LEU A 35 -12.44 13.27 -2.44
N ALA A 36 -11.27 12.81 -1.99
CA ALA A 36 -10.88 11.40 -2.07
C ALA A 36 -11.83 10.44 -1.33
N ASP A 37 -12.51 10.92 -0.27
CA ASP A 37 -13.47 10.14 0.51
C ASP A 37 -14.84 9.97 -0.19
N GLU A 38 -15.10 10.77 -1.23
CA GLU A 38 -16.37 10.81 -1.96
C GLU A 38 -16.24 10.35 -3.42
N THR A 39 -15.01 10.18 -3.91
CA THR A 39 -14.72 9.80 -5.29
C THR A 39 -14.28 8.35 -5.42
N THR A 40 -14.41 7.77 -6.61
CA THR A 40 -13.94 6.42 -6.96
C THR A 40 -13.71 6.26 -8.46
N CYS A 41 -13.24 5.09 -8.90
CA CYS A 41 -13.17 4.71 -10.32
C CYS A 41 -13.22 3.19 -10.49
N GLY A 42 -13.46 2.71 -11.71
CA GLY A 42 -13.52 1.29 -12.04
C GLY A 42 -12.21 0.51 -11.80
N LEU A 43 -11.08 1.21 -11.63
CA LEU A 43 -9.79 0.62 -11.27
C LEU A 43 -9.57 0.49 -9.76
N HIS A 44 -10.55 0.87 -8.93
CA HIS A 44 -10.40 0.88 -7.48
C HIS A 44 -10.16 -0.52 -6.89
N ILE A 45 -9.08 -0.65 -6.11
CA ILE A 45 -8.77 -1.84 -5.31
C ILE A 45 -8.55 -1.43 -3.86
N ARG A 46 -9.29 -2.04 -2.93
CA ARG A 46 -9.25 -1.73 -1.50
C ARG A 46 -7.95 -2.15 -0.83
N LYS A 47 -7.28 -1.22 -0.13
CA LYS A 47 -6.01 -1.48 0.57
C LYS A 47 -6.16 -2.06 1.96
N ASP A 48 -7.36 -2.06 2.52
CA ASP A 48 -7.65 -2.62 3.84
C ASP A 48 -8.11 -4.08 3.82
N LEU A 49 -8.27 -4.65 2.62
CA LEU A 49 -8.61 -6.06 2.42
C LEU A 49 -7.37 -6.87 2.03
N GLY A 50 -7.32 -8.14 2.44
CA GLY A 50 -6.38 -9.12 1.91
C GLY A 50 -6.61 -9.39 0.42
N LEU A 51 -5.57 -9.88 -0.27
CA LEU A 51 -5.53 -9.95 -1.74
C LEU A 51 -6.77 -10.55 -2.40
N THR A 52 -7.19 -11.74 -1.95
CA THR A 52 -8.30 -12.48 -2.57
C THR A 52 -9.59 -11.68 -2.48
N ARG A 53 -9.93 -11.19 -1.28
CA ARG A 53 -11.14 -10.40 -1.07
C ARG A 53 -11.07 -9.04 -1.78
N ALA A 54 -9.90 -8.39 -1.78
CA ALA A 54 -9.69 -7.13 -2.50
C ALA A 54 -9.98 -7.27 -4.00
N ARG A 55 -9.56 -8.38 -4.62
CA ARG A 55 -9.81 -8.69 -6.03
C ARG A 55 -11.28 -8.99 -6.32
N GLU A 56 -11.96 -9.73 -5.45
CA GLU A 56 -13.40 -9.98 -5.59
C GLU A 56 -14.19 -8.68 -5.58
N VAL A 57 -13.93 -7.82 -4.59
CA VAL A 57 -14.59 -6.52 -4.46
C VAL A 57 -14.26 -5.64 -5.67
N ALA A 58 -13.01 -5.62 -6.13
CA ALA A 58 -12.61 -4.85 -7.32
C ALA A 58 -13.37 -5.29 -8.57
N ARG A 59 -13.58 -6.60 -8.80
CA ARG A 59 -14.35 -7.10 -9.95
C ARG A 59 -15.81 -6.65 -9.93
N VAL A 60 -16.44 -6.63 -8.75
CA VAL A 60 -17.82 -6.14 -8.61
C VAL A 60 -17.86 -4.63 -8.82
N HIS A 61 -16.90 -3.91 -8.24
CA HIS A 61 -16.81 -2.46 -8.33
C HIS A 61 -16.58 -1.99 -9.78
N ALA A 62 -15.70 -2.65 -10.53
CA ALA A 62 -15.41 -2.35 -11.94
C ALA A 62 -16.62 -2.53 -12.88
N ARG A 63 -17.69 -3.22 -12.46
CA ARG A 63 -18.95 -3.31 -13.23
C ARG A 63 -19.85 -2.10 -13.03
N ALA A 64 -19.66 -1.36 -11.93
CA ALA A 64 -20.52 -0.25 -11.53
C ALA A 64 -19.95 1.12 -11.89
N PHE A 65 -18.65 1.21 -12.14
CA PHE A 65 -17.90 2.44 -12.38
C PHE A 65 -16.96 2.29 -13.57
N ASP A 66 -16.81 3.38 -14.32
CA ASP A 66 -15.93 3.46 -15.48
C ASP A 66 -14.45 3.45 -15.04
N ALA A 67 -13.62 2.69 -15.76
CA ALA A 67 -12.21 2.56 -15.46
C ALA A 67 -11.37 3.78 -15.88
N ASP A 68 -11.86 4.60 -16.80
CA ASP A 68 -11.09 5.69 -17.42
C ASP A 68 -11.25 7.04 -16.71
N LYS A 69 -12.24 7.16 -15.83
CA LYS A 69 -12.55 8.42 -15.13
C LYS A 69 -12.80 8.24 -13.64
N ILE A 70 -12.55 9.32 -12.91
CA ILE A 70 -12.88 9.43 -11.49
C ILE A 70 -14.25 10.09 -11.36
N VAL A 71 -15.14 9.46 -10.59
CA VAL A 71 -16.52 9.93 -10.39
C VAL A 71 -16.88 9.95 -8.90
N ARG A 72 -17.93 10.71 -8.56
CA ARG A 72 -18.51 10.70 -7.22
C ARG A 72 -19.23 9.38 -6.93
N LEU A 73 -19.11 8.90 -5.70
CA LEU A 73 -19.76 7.66 -5.24
C LEU A 73 -21.28 7.77 -5.16
N ARG A 74 -21.81 8.97 -4.91
CA ARG A 74 -23.24 9.20 -4.64
C ARG A 74 -24.09 9.18 -5.92
N ASP A 75 -23.68 9.95 -6.91
CA ASP A 75 -24.43 10.22 -8.15
C ASP A 75 -23.76 9.63 -9.39
N LYS A 76 -22.49 9.19 -9.29
CA LYS A 76 -21.67 8.66 -10.38
C LYS A 76 -21.29 9.70 -11.43
N ASP A 77 -21.42 10.97 -11.08
CA ASP A 77 -21.07 12.07 -11.97
C ASP A 77 -19.58 12.41 -11.86
N GLU A 78 -19.03 12.85 -12.98
CA GLU A 78 -17.72 13.46 -13.03
C GLU A 78 -17.87 14.95 -12.74
N VAL A 79 -17.23 15.41 -11.67
CA VAL A 79 -17.26 16.82 -11.29
C VAL A 79 -15.84 17.35 -11.27
N GLY A 80 -15.56 18.29 -12.18
CA GLY A 80 -14.21 18.83 -12.38
C GLY A 80 -13.60 19.52 -11.15
N SER A 81 -14.40 19.88 -10.13
CA SER A 81 -13.90 20.42 -8.87
C SER A 81 -13.34 19.37 -7.89
N ASP A 82 -13.67 18.09 -8.11
CA ASP A 82 -13.34 17.02 -7.17
C ASP A 82 -11.95 16.44 -7.40
N THR A 83 -11.42 16.66 -8.59
CA THR A 83 -10.07 16.26 -8.99
C THR A 83 -9.35 17.41 -9.67
N SER A 84 -8.03 17.34 -9.73
CA SER A 84 -7.25 18.34 -10.46
C SER A 84 -6.04 17.70 -11.12
N GLU A 85 -5.81 18.10 -12.37
CA GLU A 85 -4.60 17.80 -13.15
C GLU A 85 -3.70 19.04 -13.28
N SER A 86 -4.04 20.13 -12.58
CA SER A 86 -3.30 21.39 -12.71
C SER A 86 -1.88 21.24 -12.18
N GLU A 87 -0.89 21.76 -12.93
CA GLU A 87 0.50 21.75 -12.47
C GLU A 87 0.67 22.44 -11.12
N LYS A 88 -0.17 23.44 -10.82
CA LYS A 88 -0.16 24.15 -9.54
C LYS A 88 -0.50 23.22 -8.36
N ASP A 89 -1.54 22.39 -8.51
CA ASP A 89 -1.97 21.49 -7.43
C ASP A 89 -1.00 20.31 -7.29
N ILE A 90 -0.43 19.83 -8.40
CA ILE A 90 0.64 18.84 -8.38
C ILE A 90 1.90 19.43 -7.71
N ALA A 91 2.28 20.66 -8.04
CA ALA A 91 3.42 21.35 -7.42
C ALA A 91 3.22 21.58 -5.92
N PHE A 92 1.97 21.73 -5.46
CA PHE A 92 1.66 21.76 -4.03
C PHE A 92 2.02 20.42 -3.35
N LEU A 93 1.64 19.29 -3.94
CA LEU A 93 2.00 17.97 -3.42
C LEU A 93 3.52 17.73 -3.40
N ARG A 94 4.25 18.23 -4.40
CA ARG A 94 5.72 18.10 -4.49
C ARG A 94 6.48 18.87 -3.40
N LYS A 95 5.83 19.76 -2.64
CA LYS A 95 6.45 20.41 -1.47
C LYS A 95 6.60 19.46 -0.29
N ASP A 96 5.83 18.38 -0.28
CA ASP A 96 5.93 17.31 0.71
C ASP A 96 6.81 16.18 0.16
N PRO A 97 7.86 15.72 0.88
CA PRO A 97 8.77 14.70 0.35
C PRO A 97 8.11 13.37 0.01
N VAL A 98 7.07 12.97 0.77
CA VAL A 98 6.29 11.76 0.46
C VAL A 98 5.35 12.02 -0.72
N GLY A 99 4.71 13.20 -0.75
CA GLY A 99 3.92 13.71 -1.85
C GLY A 99 4.66 13.67 -3.18
N GLU A 100 5.87 14.22 -3.23
CA GLU A 100 6.76 14.20 -4.39
C GLU A 100 7.02 12.78 -4.89
N ALA A 101 7.49 11.88 -4.01
CA ALA A 101 7.79 10.50 -4.38
C ALA A 101 6.55 9.76 -4.92
N VAL A 102 5.36 10.01 -4.36
CA VAL A 102 4.11 9.39 -4.82
C VAL A 102 3.62 9.99 -6.15
N VAL A 103 3.73 11.31 -6.33
CA VAL A 103 3.36 11.96 -7.60
C VAL A 103 4.22 11.42 -8.73
N GLU A 104 5.52 11.24 -8.49
CA GLU A 104 6.44 10.71 -9.50
C GLU A 104 6.18 9.24 -9.81
N TYR A 105 5.59 8.46 -8.89
CA TYR A 105 5.43 7.01 -9.05
C TYR A 105 4.73 6.64 -10.37
N GLY A 106 5.46 5.93 -11.24
CA GLY A 106 4.94 5.46 -12.53
C GLY A 106 5.18 6.39 -13.71
N ALA A 107 5.92 7.49 -13.54
CA ALA A 107 6.32 8.41 -14.61
C ALA A 107 7.56 7.87 -15.32
N LEU A 108 7.44 7.54 -16.61
CA LEU A 108 8.59 7.16 -17.46
C LEU A 108 9.59 6.18 -16.78
N GLY A 109 9.08 5.11 -16.17
CA GLY A 109 9.93 4.10 -15.51
C GLY A 109 10.25 4.34 -14.04
N SER A 110 9.90 5.50 -13.46
CA SER A 110 10.24 5.95 -12.10
C SER A 110 9.69 5.11 -10.93
N LYS A 111 9.02 3.98 -11.18
CA LYS A 111 8.35 3.22 -10.10
C LYS A 111 9.34 2.77 -9.05
N ILE A 112 10.52 2.29 -9.48
CA ILE A 112 11.54 1.79 -8.56
C ILE A 112 12.17 2.95 -7.81
N GLU A 113 12.49 4.04 -8.50
CA GLU A 113 13.08 5.26 -7.97
C GLU A 113 12.18 5.88 -6.89
N SER A 114 10.88 6.03 -7.16
CA SER A 114 9.90 6.49 -6.17
C SER A 114 9.84 5.60 -4.93
N LEU A 115 9.84 4.27 -5.11
CA LEU A 115 9.86 3.33 -3.97
C LEU A 115 11.17 3.41 -3.19
N VAL A 116 12.31 3.63 -3.87
CA VAL A 116 13.62 3.85 -3.24
C VAL A 116 13.62 5.16 -2.45
N GLN A 117 13.04 6.24 -2.98
CA GLN A 117 12.88 7.50 -2.25
C GLN A 117 12.02 7.32 -0.99
N LEU A 118 10.86 6.66 -1.12
CA LEU A 118 9.98 6.37 0.02
C LEU A 118 10.68 5.57 1.12
N LYS A 119 11.58 4.65 0.73
CA LYS A 119 12.39 3.84 1.66
C LYS A 119 13.30 4.69 2.56
N MET A 120 13.74 5.88 2.10
CA MET A 120 14.65 6.76 2.84
C MET A 120 13.94 7.51 3.97
N PHE A 121 12.61 7.62 3.93
CA PHE A 121 11.82 8.30 4.93
C PHE A 121 11.36 7.33 6.02
N GLU A 122 11.55 7.70 7.29
CA GLU A 122 11.11 6.92 8.44
C GLU A 122 9.83 7.49 9.07
N THR A 123 8.80 7.77 8.27
CA THR A 123 7.54 8.38 8.75
C THR A 123 6.35 7.45 8.56
N ALA A 124 5.27 7.70 9.31
CA ALA A 124 4.00 6.99 9.13
C ALA A 124 3.44 7.13 7.71
N ARG A 125 3.61 8.31 7.09
CA ARG A 125 3.15 8.57 5.71
C ARG A 125 3.99 7.84 4.66
N SER A 126 5.30 7.72 4.85
CA SER A 126 6.12 6.89 3.95
C SER A 126 5.77 5.41 4.08
N ASP A 127 5.47 4.93 5.30
CA ASP A 127 4.97 3.56 5.52
C ASP A 127 3.65 3.28 4.80
N LEU A 128 2.71 4.23 4.86
CA LEU A 128 1.47 4.17 4.11
C LEU A 128 1.73 4.12 2.60
N ALA A 129 2.47 5.09 2.07
CA ALA A 129 2.74 5.22 0.64
C ALA A 129 3.48 3.98 0.09
N MET A 130 4.57 3.59 0.74
CA MET A 130 5.41 2.45 0.37
C MET A 130 4.61 1.14 0.35
N THR A 131 3.78 0.91 1.37
CA THR A 131 3.00 -0.32 1.45
C THR A 131 1.85 -0.32 0.44
N SER A 132 1.12 0.79 0.31
CA SER A 132 0.01 0.93 -0.64
C SER A 132 0.49 0.77 -2.09
N LEU A 133 1.52 1.51 -2.48
CA LEU A 133 2.09 1.45 -3.82
C LEU A 133 2.89 0.17 -4.05
N GLY A 134 3.45 -0.44 -3.00
CA GLY A 134 4.09 -1.76 -3.07
C GLY A 134 3.10 -2.85 -3.46
N ARG A 135 1.88 -2.85 -2.90
CA ARG A 135 0.79 -3.75 -3.34
C ARG A 135 0.45 -3.55 -4.82
N ALA A 136 0.32 -2.29 -5.24
CA ALA A 136 0.07 -1.94 -6.65
C ALA A 136 1.20 -2.41 -7.57
N TYR A 137 2.46 -2.20 -7.17
CA TYR A 137 3.66 -2.59 -7.90
C TYR A 137 3.70 -4.11 -8.13
N VAL A 138 3.71 -4.89 -7.04
CA VAL A 138 3.81 -6.35 -7.13
C VAL A 138 2.58 -6.94 -7.84
N GLY A 139 1.39 -6.42 -7.54
CA GLY A 139 0.18 -6.84 -8.23
C GLY A 139 0.20 -6.58 -9.74
N ASN A 140 0.88 -5.52 -10.19
CA ASN A 140 1.10 -5.27 -11.62
C ASN A 140 2.13 -6.23 -12.21
N CYS A 141 3.27 -6.47 -11.55
CA CYS A 141 4.30 -7.42 -12.00
C CYS A 141 3.69 -8.82 -12.20
N ILE A 142 2.95 -9.32 -11.21
CA ILE A 142 2.28 -10.64 -11.31
C ILE A 142 1.28 -10.67 -12.47
N ARG A 143 0.52 -9.60 -12.70
CA ARG A 143 -0.44 -9.53 -13.82
C ARG A 143 0.26 -9.59 -15.18
N GLN A 144 1.49 -9.13 -15.25
CA GLN A 144 2.32 -9.14 -16.46
C GLN A 144 3.17 -10.42 -16.60
N GLY A 145 2.88 -11.46 -15.82
CA GLY A 145 3.62 -12.72 -15.86
C GLY A 145 4.92 -12.73 -15.05
N GLY A 146 5.20 -11.68 -14.29
CA GLY A 146 6.29 -11.65 -13.32
C GLY A 146 6.02 -12.50 -12.08
N ARG A 147 7.00 -12.54 -11.18
CA ARG A 147 6.99 -13.37 -9.96
C ARG A 147 6.83 -12.52 -8.70
N TRP A 148 6.48 -13.16 -7.57
CA TRP A 148 6.39 -12.46 -6.28
C TRP A 148 7.73 -11.84 -5.86
N THR A 149 8.84 -12.43 -6.32
CA THR A 149 10.21 -11.99 -6.05
C THR A 149 10.51 -10.60 -6.60
N SER A 150 9.75 -10.09 -7.58
CA SER A 150 9.85 -8.68 -8.01
C SER A 150 9.63 -7.71 -6.84
N GLY A 151 8.86 -8.11 -5.82
CA GLY A 151 8.62 -7.35 -4.60
C GLY A 151 9.57 -7.65 -3.43
N ILE A 152 10.65 -8.41 -3.63
CA ILE A 152 11.48 -8.92 -2.53
C ILE A 152 12.07 -7.83 -1.63
N HIS A 153 12.50 -6.71 -2.20
CA HIS A 153 13.05 -5.60 -1.43
C HIS A 153 11.98 -4.87 -0.62
N LEU A 154 10.77 -4.74 -1.17
CA LEU A 154 9.62 -4.16 -0.48
C LEU A 154 9.16 -5.08 0.66
N TYR A 155 9.11 -6.38 0.42
CA TYR A 155 8.86 -7.40 1.44
C TYR A 155 9.88 -7.27 2.58
N TRP A 156 11.17 -7.23 2.25
CA TRP A 156 12.23 -7.19 3.26
C TRP A 156 12.17 -5.90 4.09
N TRP A 157 11.96 -4.76 3.43
CA TRP A 157 11.78 -3.47 4.09
C TRP A 157 10.56 -3.47 5.02
N THR A 158 9.42 -3.98 4.55
CA THR A 158 8.18 -4.05 5.34
C THR A 158 8.33 -4.99 6.52
N LYS A 159 8.96 -6.16 6.34
CA LYS A 159 9.24 -7.14 7.41
C LYS A 159 10.04 -6.50 8.55
N ARG A 160 11.09 -5.73 8.24
CA ARG A 160 11.93 -5.05 9.26
C ARG A 160 11.15 -4.04 10.10
N ARG A 161 10.07 -3.49 9.56
CA ARG A 161 9.23 -2.46 10.21
C ARG A 161 7.91 -3.03 10.74
N LEU A 162 7.67 -4.32 10.57
CA LEU A 162 6.35 -4.94 10.79
C LEU A 162 5.84 -4.75 12.22
N ALA A 163 6.72 -4.94 13.21
CA ALA A 163 6.38 -4.79 14.62
C ALA A 163 6.56 -3.37 15.18
N LEU A 164 7.02 -2.42 14.36
CA LEU A 164 7.20 -1.04 14.81
C LEU A 164 5.84 -0.36 14.85
N ILE A 165 5.45 0.17 16.00
CA ILE A 165 4.28 1.03 16.09
C ILE A 165 4.65 2.35 15.37
N PRO A 166 3.91 2.76 14.33
CA PRO A 166 4.22 4.00 13.62
C PRO A 166 4.15 5.19 14.58
N ASP A 167 5.19 6.02 14.55
CA ASP A 167 5.16 7.33 15.21
C ASP A 167 4.37 8.30 14.32
N LEU A 168 3.25 8.79 14.85
CA LEU A 168 2.31 9.64 14.12
C LEU A 168 2.37 11.05 14.66
N GLN A 169 2.71 11.99 13.79
CA GLN A 169 2.68 13.41 14.11
C GLN A 169 1.28 13.98 13.82
N VAL A 170 0.93 15.11 14.43
CA VAL A 170 -0.37 15.77 14.20
C VAL A 170 -0.59 16.07 12.72
N GLY A 171 0.47 16.46 12.00
CA GLY A 171 0.43 16.70 10.55
C GLY A 171 0.20 15.47 9.69
N ASP A 172 0.31 14.26 10.24
CA ASP A 172 0.02 13.01 9.54
C ASP A 172 -1.46 12.61 9.64
N ILE A 173 -2.25 13.31 10.47
CA ILE A 173 -3.62 12.93 10.82
C ILE A 173 -4.63 13.84 10.13
N ARG A 174 -5.53 13.22 9.37
CA ARG A 174 -6.73 13.82 8.81
C ARG A 174 -7.80 13.80 9.89
N HIS A 175 -7.95 14.90 10.61
CA HIS A 175 -8.87 15.01 11.73
C HIS A 175 -10.26 15.46 11.28
N ASP A 176 -11.30 14.70 11.68
CA ASP A 176 -12.68 15.17 11.74
C ASP A 176 -13.07 15.34 13.22
N ALA A 177 -13.71 16.45 13.56
CA ALA A 177 -13.81 17.07 14.89
C ALA A 177 -14.56 16.26 15.96
N SER A 178 -15.02 15.04 15.64
CA SER A 178 -15.96 14.27 16.44
C SER A 178 -15.35 13.28 17.45
N ILE A 179 -14.03 13.03 17.42
CA ILE A 179 -13.37 12.02 18.28
C ILE A 179 -12.09 12.59 18.92
N LYS A 180 -11.75 12.16 20.15
CA LYS A 180 -10.48 12.51 20.81
C LYS A 180 -9.26 12.16 19.94
N LEU A 181 -8.31 13.08 19.83
CA LEU A 181 -7.08 12.92 19.03
C LEU A 181 -6.30 11.63 19.36
N SER A 182 -6.21 11.25 20.64
CA SER A 182 -5.53 10.02 21.07
C SER A 182 -6.13 8.76 20.43
N ARG A 183 -7.45 8.72 20.23
CA ARG A 183 -8.12 7.61 19.56
C ARG A 183 -7.85 7.61 18.06
N TYR A 184 -7.73 8.79 17.43
CA TYR A 184 -7.30 8.89 16.03
C TYR A 184 -5.89 8.36 15.83
N VAL A 185 -4.95 8.73 16.70
CA VAL A 185 -3.57 8.22 16.66
C VAL A 185 -3.55 6.70 16.75
N GLU A 186 -4.32 6.11 17.67
CA GLU A 186 -4.38 4.65 17.83
C GLU A 186 -4.98 3.95 16.58
N LEU A 187 -6.08 4.48 16.05
CA LEU A 187 -6.73 3.96 14.83
C LEU A 187 -5.81 4.08 13.60
N ALA A 188 -5.12 5.20 13.47
CA ALA A 188 -4.16 5.46 12.41
C ALA A 188 -2.97 4.49 12.48
N ALA A 189 -2.39 4.32 13.67
CA ALA A 189 -1.28 3.39 13.89
C ALA A 189 -1.71 1.95 13.58
N TRP A 190 -2.88 1.54 14.06
CA TRP A 190 -3.48 0.24 13.73
C TRP A 190 -3.63 0.05 12.23
N SER A 191 -4.17 1.06 11.53
CA SER A 191 -4.40 1.00 10.08
C SER A 191 -3.09 0.77 9.31
N ILE A 192 -2.02 1.50 9.65
CA ILE A 192 -0.71 1.31 9.02
C ILE A 192 -0.15 -0.09 9.32
N MET A 193 -0.23 -0.56 10.57
CA MET A 193 0.24 -1.90 10.92
C MET A 193 -0.52 -2.99 10.15
N MET A 194 -1.85 -2.89 10.06
CA MET A 194 -2.67 -3.82 9.28
C MET A 194 -2.40 -3.74 7.78
N LEU A 195 -2.09 -2.56 7.25
CA LEU A 195 -1.69 -2.39 5.86
C LEU A 195 -0.36 -3.10 5.57
N ARG A 196 0.64 -2.99 6.47
CA ARG A 196 1.90 -3.74 6.37
C ARG A 196 1.67 -5.24 6.38
N LEU A 197 0.82 -5.74 7.29
CA LEU A 197 0.43 -7.15 7.33
C LEU A 197 -0.25 -7.59 6.03
N SER A 198 -1.17 -6.77 5.50
CA SER A 198 -1.88 -7.06 4.24
C SER A 198 -0.92 -7.17 3.06
N PHE A 199 0.10 -6.32 2.99
CA PHE A 199 1.11 -6.43 1.94
C PHE A 199 1.95 -7.71 2.06
N LEU A 200 2.38 -8.09 3.26
CA LEU A 200 3.10 -9.35 3.44
C LEU A 200 2.21 -10.57 3.12
N ASP A 201 0.93 -10.52 3.50
CA ASP A 201 -0.03 -11.56 3.19
C ASP A 201 -0.25 -11.69 1.67
N ASP A 202 -0.31 -10.57 0.93
CA ASP A 202 -0.34 -10.59 -0.52
C ASP A 202 0.89 -11.33 -1.09
N ILE A 203 2.10 -11.04 -0.59
CA ILE A 203 3.34 -11.71 -1.02
C ILE A 203 3.27 -13.22 -0.75
N ILE A 204 2.82 -13.63 0.44
CA ILE A 204 2.65 -15.05 0.79
C ILE A 204 1.64 -15.71 -0.15
N GLN A 205 0.52 -15.07 -0.45
CA GLN A 205 -0.47 -15.59 -1.37
C GLN A 205 0.08 -15.75 -2.80
N TYR A 206 0.93 -14.82 -3.27
CA TYR A 206 1.60 -14.95 -4.56
C TYR A 206 2.62 -16.10 -4.54
N ALA A 207 3.48 -16.13 -3.54
CA ALA A 207 4.50 -17.16 -3.35
C ALA A 207 3.90 -18.58 -3.27
N ARG A 208 2.75 -18.73 -2.59
CA ARG A 208 2.01 -20.01 -2.52
C ARG A 208 1.58 -20.52 -3.89
N ARG A 209 1.22 -19.63 -4.83
CA ARG A 209 0.84 -20.04 -6.20
C ARG A 209 2.04 -20.53 -7.01
N GLU A 210 3.25 -20.16 -6.60
CA GLU A 210 4.51 -20.59 -7.19
C GLU A 210 5.16 -21.74 -6.40
N ASP A 211 4.42 -22.34 -5.44
CA ASP A 211 4.92 -23.41 -4.55
C ASP A 211 6.21 -23.05 -3.80
N ASP A 212 6.34 -21.77 -3.44
CA ASP A 212 7.49 -21.27 -2.69
C ASP A 212 7.28 -21.39 -1.17
N ASP A 213 8.34 -21.78 -0.44
CA ASP A 213 8.32 -21.99 1.02
C ASP A 213 7.67 -20.85 1.82
N ILE A 214 7.87 -19.58 1.42
CA ILE A 214 7.28 -18.44 2.15
C ILE A 214 5.75 -18.43 2.05
N GLY A 215 5.19 -19.07 1.01
CA GLY A 215 3.75 -19.27 0.83
C GLY A 215 3.08 -20.11 1.92
N HIS A 216 3.85 -20.84 2.73
CA HIS A 216 3.36 -21.72 3.80
C HIS A 216 3.33 -21.09 5.21
N VAL A 217 3.50 -19.77 5.34
CA VAL A 217 3.45 -19.05 6.65
C VAL A 217 2.05 -19.07 7.29
N GLY A 218 1.01 -19.47 6.56
CA GLY A 218 -0.39 -19.37 7.01
C GLY A 218 -1.04 -18.06 6.55
N ASP A 219 -2.29 -17.82 6.95
CA ASP A 219 -3.02 -16.59 6.64
C ASP A 219 -2.75 -15.54 7.73
N ILE A 220 -1.94 -14.53 7.41
CA ILE A 220 -1.47 -13.55 8.41
C ILE A 220 -2.63 -12.76 9.00
N LEU A 221 -3.58 -12.36 8.15
CA LEU A 221 -4.66 -11.48 8.56
C LEU A 221 -5.65 -12.19 9.47
N ASN A 222 -5.96 -13.46 9.17
CA ASN A 222 -6.79 -14.29 10.04
C ASN A 222 -6.10 -14.60 11.37
N GLU A 223 -4.81 -14.93 11.36
CA GLU A 223 -4.05 -15.15 12.59
C GLU A 223 -3.97 -13.87 13.46
N ALA A 224 -3.80 -12.70 12.85
CA ALA A 224 -3.84 -11.42 13.58
C ALA A 224 -5.21 -11.20 14.25
N ALA A 225 -6.31 -11.49 13.55
CA ALA A 225 -7.66 -11.36 14.10
C ALA A 225 -7.92 -12.32 15.28
N ILE A 226 -7.41 -13.55 15.21
CA ILE A 226 -7.54 -14.56 16.28
C ILE A 226 -6.74 -14.14 17.51
N ASN A 227 -5.48 -13.73 17.31
CA ASN A 227 -4.56 -13.45 18.41
C ASN A 227 -4.75 -12.05 19.01
N VAL A 228 -5.37 -11.12 18.27
CA VAL A 228 -5.55 -9.71 18.67
C VAL A 228 -7.01 -9.29 18.42
N PRO A 229 -7.97 -9.82 19.19
CA PRO A 229 -9.40 -9.62 18.95
C PRO A 229 -9.89 -8.19 19.23
N ASN A 230 -9.07 -7.37 19.92
CA ASN A 230 -9.37 -5.98 20.23
C ASN A 230 -8.35 -5.06 19.58
N LEU A 231 -8.76 -3.86 19.21
CA LEU A 231 -7.88 -2.85 18.63
C LEU A 231 -6.83 -2.42 19.67
N SER A 232 -5.64 -2.99 19.56
CA SER A 232 -4.50 -2.72 20.44
C SER A 232 -3.20 -2.90 19.65
N THR A 233 -2.59 -1.79 19.27
CA THR A 233 -1.32 -1.76 18.53
C THR A 233 -0.18 -2.41 19.32
N ALA A 234 -0.19 -2.27 20.65
CA ALA A 234 0.76 -2.94 21.53
C ALA A 234 0.65 -4.47 21.48
N LYS A 235 -0.57 -5.01 21.62
CA LYS A 235 -0.80 -6.47 21.52
C LYS A 235 -0.43 -6.99 20.13
N LEU A 236 -0.79 -6.24 19.08
CA LEU A 236 -0.42 -6.57 17.70
C LEU A 236 1.10 -6.61 17.52
N SER A 237 1.81 -5.59 17.99
CA SER A 237 3.28 -5.54 17.95
C SER A 237 3.91 -6.74 18.68
N VAL A 238 3.42 -7.09 19.86
CA VAL A 238 3.92 -8.24 20.64
C VAL A 238 3.69 -9.55 19.89
N TRP A 239 2.49 -9.79 19.35
CA TRP A 239 2.20 -10.99 18.56
C TRP A 239 3.09 -11.07 17.32
N ILE A 240 3.26 -9.96 16.59
CA ILE A 240 4.13 -9.91 15.42
C ILE A 240 5.56 -10.36 15.77
N ARG A 241 6.13 -9.86 16.88
CA ARG A 241 7.50 -10.21 17.31
C ARG A 241 7.63 -11.66 17.75
N LYS A 242 6.65 -12.15 18.51
CA LYS A 242 6.73 -13.48 19.14
C LYS A 242 6.37 -14.62 18.20
N SER A 243 5.49 -14.38 17.23
CA SER A 243 4.91 -15.44 16.41
C SER A 243 5.20 -15.24 14.93
N LEU A 244 4.82 -14.09 14.38
CA LEU A 244 4.85 -13.88 12.93
C LEU A 244 6.28 -13.73 12.37
N ILE A 245 7.12 -12.89 12.98
CA ILE A 245 8.51 -12.69 12.52
C ILE A 245 9.28 -14.02 12.53
N PRO A 246 9.28 -14.82 13.62
CA PRO A 246 9.91 -16.13 13.61
C PRO A 246 9.39 -17.06 12.50
N ALA A 247 8.08 -17.09 12.26
CA ALA A 247 7.49 -17.90 11.20
C ALA A 247 7.93 -17.47 9.79
N LEU A 248 8.06 -16.15 9.56
CA LEU A 248 8.59 -15.57 8.32
C LEU A 248 10.09 -15.86 8.17
N GLU A 249 10.88 -15.75 9.24
CA GLU A 249 12.34 -15.97 9.22
C GLU A 249 12.70 -17.43 9.00
N ALA A 250 11.92 -18.37 9.54
CA ALA A 250 12.10 -19.79 9.29
C ALA A 250 12.01 -20.16 7.80
N ARG A 251 11.30 -19.37 6.99
CA ARG A 251 11.09 -19.62 5.55
C ARG A 251 11.85 -18.65 4.65
N LEU A 252 12.09 -17.41 5.09
CA LEU A 252 12.81 -16.38 4.35
C LEU A 252 13.71 -15.57 5.28
N ASN A 253 14.82 -16.22 5.64
CA ASN A 253 15.93 -15.61 6.36
C ASN A 253 16.77 -14.68 5.45
N TYR A 254 17.76 -14.01 6.04
CA TYR A 254 18.60 -13.04 5.31
C TYR A 254 19.43 -13.69 4.19
N GLN A 255 19.90 -14.92 4.38
CA GLN A 255 20.68 -15.63 3.38
C GLN A 255 19.84 -15.90 2.13
N ARG A 256 18.63 -16.42 2.31
CA ARG A 256 17.68 -16.68 1.21
C ARG A 256 17.28 -15.39 0.51
N TYR A 257 16.97 -14.33 1.26
CA TYR A 257 16.75 -12.99 0.71
C TYR A 257 17.93 -12.53 -0.16
N SER A 258 19.16 -12.66 0.33
CA SER A 258 20.36 -12.21 -0.37
C SER A 258 20.64 -13.02 -1.64
N THR A 259 20.23 -14.28 -1.68
CA THR A 259 20.29 -15.11 -2.90
C THR A 259 19.29 -14.63 -3.94
N ILE A 260 18.01 -14.50 -3.57
CA ILE A 260 16.95 -14.00 -4.48
C ILE A 260 17.30 -12.61 -5.02
N ALA A 261 17.77 -11.71 -4.15
CA ALA A 261 18.17 -10.36 -4.54
C ALA A 261 19.31 -10.37 -5.57
N ARG A 262 20.33 -11.21 -5.38
CA ARG A 262 21.46 -11.33 -6.31
C ARG A 262 21.03 -11.92 -7.66
N GLU A 263 20.12 -12.89 -7.66
CA GLU A 263 19.59 -13.48 -8.89
C GLU A 263 18.86 -12.43 -9.73
N LEU A 264 18.00 -11.62 -9.12
CA LEU A 264 17.31 -10.52 -9.81
C LEU A 264 18.27 -9.48 -10.43
N HIS A 265 19.42 -9.24 -9.80
CA HIS A 265 20.44 -8.34 -10.36
C HIS A 265 21.23 -8.96 -11.52
N LYS A 266 21.33 -10.29 -11.60
CA LYS A 266 21.99 -10.96 -12.73
C LYS A 266 21.12 -10.93 -13.98
N ASP A 267 19.82 -11.17 -13.82
CA ASP A 267 18.85 -11.16 -14.93
C ASP A 267 18.67 -9.76 -15.55
N GLY A 268 18.96 -8.69 -14.80
CA GLY A 268 18.97 -7.32 -15.30
C GLY A 268 20.16 -6.97 -16.19
N ASN A 269 21.27 -7.70 -16.09
CA ASN A 269 22.46 -7.45 -16.90
C ASN A 269 22.52 -8.33 -18.17
N SER A 270 21.65 -9.32 -18.31
CA SER A 270 21.59 -10.21 -19.47
C SER A 270 20.57 -9.77 -20.54
N SER A 271 19.81 -8.70 -20.28
CA SER A 271 18.83 -8.14 -21.23
C SER A 271 19.39 -7.02 -22.12
N ASP A 272 20.66 -6.62 -21.93
CA ASP A 272 21.39 -5.70 -22.82
C ASP A 272 22.15 -6.42 -23.95
N GLU A 273 22.03 -7.75 -24.05
CA GLU A 273 22.61 -8.57 -25.14
C GLU A 273 21.53 -9.22 -26.02
N VAL A 274 20.53 -8.47 -26.47
CA VAL A 274 19.73 -8.85 -27.65
C VAL A 274 19.47 -7.60 -28.47
N TYR A 275 20.10 -7.58 -29.65
CA TYR A 275 20.00 -6.58 -30.72
C TYR A 275 18.57 -6.20 -31.10
#